data_AF-A0A848P9C4-F1
#
_entry.id   AF-A0A848P9C4-F1
#
_cell.length_a   1.000
_cell.length_b   1.000
_cell.length_c   1.000
_cell.angle_alpha   90.00
_cell.angle_beta   90.00
_cell.angle_gamma   90.00
#
_symmetry.space_group_name_H-M   'P 1'
#
loop_
_entity.id
_entity.type
_entity.pdbx_description
1 polymer ?
#
loop_
_entity_poly.entity_id
_entity_poly.type
_entity_poly.pdbx_seq_one_letter_code
_entity_poly.pdbx_strand_id
1 'polypeptide(L)'
;MPHAQPIPIYTIPALFTLRGMLHKFWASELGGKRLPLAFWTIEDNDLFFDALQYLPVCVLSSGGRSGHGHTDDELQSLPIGFQHAVALFDLEDGFANEGYTAIPNLGEARVQEIANIYRHIGMASRAAVLERVLAASMRDPSDEDAMSEAADGDLPDLIDTEHEANQVMAYFRAESQAWSLPPELDQSEWQ
;
A
#
# COMPACT_ATOMS: atom_id res chain seq x y z
N MET A 1 -14.37 10.47 -20.38
CA MET A 1 -14.18 9.88 -19.05
C MET A 1 -13.24 8.71 -19.22
N PRO A 2 -12.14 8.60 -18.47
CA PRO A 2 -11.33 7.38 -18.50
C PRO A 2 -12.23 6.20 -18.13
N HIS A 3 -12.21 5.15 -18.93
CA HIS A 3 -12.97 3.93 -18.63
C HIS A 3 -12.35 3.29 -17.39
N ALA A 4 -13.17 3.00 -16.37
CA ALA A 4 -12.72 2.26 -15.20
C ALA A 4 -12.09 0.93 -15.65
N GLN A 5 -10.89 0.66 -15.14
CA GLN A 5 -10.18 -0.59 -15.34
C GLN A 5 -10.73 -1.62 -14.34
N PRO A 6 -11.26 -2.75 -14.83
CA PRO A 6 -11.73 -3.80 -13.94
C PRO A 6 -10.54 -4.42 -13.20
N ILE A 7 -10.67 -4.54 -11.89
CA ILE A 7 -9.69 -5.26 -11.08
C ILE A 7 -9.69 -6.74 -11.51
N PRO A 8 -8.51 -7.37 -11.67
CA PRO A 8 -8.45 -8.77 -12.07
C PRO A 8 -9.17 -9.70 -11.09
N ILE A 9 -9.83 -10.74 -11.63
CA ILE A 9 -10.65 -11.65 -10.82
C ILE A 9 -9.86 -12.38 -9.73
N TYR A 10 -8.56 -12.59 -9.94
CA TYR A 10 -7.67 -13.24 -8.97
C TYR A 10 -7.26 -12.31 -7.81
N THR A 11 -7.61 -11.02 -7.85
CA THR A 11 -7.44 -10.08 -6.73
C THR A 11 -8.63 -10.12 -5.76
N ILE A 12 -9.78 -10.64 -6.20
CA ILE A 12 -11.00 -10.71 -5.39
C ILE A 12 -10.80 -11.42 -4.03
N PRO A 13 -10.10 -12.57 -3.94
CA PRO A 13 -9.83 -13.20 -2.64
C PRO A 13 -9.09 -12.27 -1.67
N ALA A 14 -8.12 -11.50 -2.14
CA ALA A 14 -7.40 -10.51 -1.32
C ALA A 14 -8.35 -9.45 -0.75
N LEU A 15 -9.29 -8.95 -1.56
CA LEU A 15 -10.29 -7.97 -1.11
C LEU A 15 -11.23 -8.56 -0.04
N PHE A 16 -11.58 -9.84 -0.15
CA PHE A 16 -12.36 -10.52 0.89
C PHE A 16 -11.56 -10.67 2.19
N THR A 17 -10.28 -11.03 2.11
CA THR A 17 -9.37 -11.10 3.26
C THR A 17 -9.24 -9.72 3.92
N LEU A 18 -9.00 -8.67 3.14
CA LEU A 18 -8.90 -7.29 3.61
C LEU A 18 -10.15 -6.86 4.37
N ARG A 19 -11.33 -7.06 3.75
CA ARG A 19 -12.60 -6.77 4.41
C ARG A 19 -12.76 -7.52 5.73
N GLY A 20 -12.36 -8.79 5.78
CA GLY A 20 -12.39 -9.60 6.99
C GLY A 20 -11.48 -9.06 8.10
N MET A 21 -10.26 -8.62 7.73
CA MET A 21 -9.33 -7.99 8.66
C MET A 21 -9.90 -6.68 9.22
N LEU A 22 -10.38 -5.79 8.35
CA LEU A 22 -10.97 -4.51 8.78
C LEU A 22 -12.18 -4.71 9.69
N HIS A 23 -13.05 -5.68 9.40
CA HIS A 23 -14.16 -6.02 10.29
C HIS A 23 -13.75 -6.45 11.69
N LYS A 24 -12.58 -7.09 11.83
CA LYS A 24 -12.05 -7.51 13.12
C LYS A 24 -11.46 -6.33 13.88
N PHE A 25 -10.73 -5.45 13.20
CA PHE A 25 -10.09 -4.28 13.82
C PHE A 25 -11.09 -3.18 14.19
N TRP A 26 -12.09 -2.93 13.34
CA TRP A 26 -13.07 -1.85 13.49
C TRP A 26 -14.43 -2.33 14.02
N ALA A 27 -14.47 -3.49 14.70
CA ALA A 27 -15.72 -4.14 15.07
C ALA A 27 -16.63 -3.24 15.95
N SER A 28 -16.04 -2.47 16.85
CA SER A 28 -16.76 -1.56 17.76
C SER A 28 -17.38 -0.38 17.03
N GLU A 29 -16.66 0.17 16.04
CA GLU A 29 -16.98 1.38 15.31
C GLU A 29 -18.03 1.10 14.22
N LEU A 30 -17.96 -0.08 13.61
CA LEU A 30 -18.86 -0.46 12.52
C LEU A 30 -20.29 -0.72 13.02
N GLY A 31 -20.48 -1.06 14.31
CA GLY A 31 -21.81 -1.31 14.86
C GLY A 31 -22.61 -2.39 14.09
N GLY A 32 -21.90 -3.37 13.52
CA GLY A 32 -22.50 -4.43 12.70
C GLY A 32 -22.71 -4.08 11.22
N LYS A 33 -22.36 -2.87 10.77
CA LYS A 33 -22.38 -2.50 9.34
C LYS A 33 -21.37 -3.33 8.56
N ARG A 34 -21.78 -3.80 7.38
CA ARG A 34 -20.90 -4.53 6.45
C ARG A 34 -20.03 -3.56 5.66
N LEU A 35 -18.74 -3.85 5.57
CA LEU A 35 -17.83 -3.08 4.73
C LEU A 35 -17.94 -3.47 3.24
N PRO A 36 -17.79 -2.50 2.31
CA PRO A 36 -17.78 -2.80 0.89
C PRO A 36 -16.54 -3.63 0.53
N LEU A 37 -16.67 -4.46 -0.52
CA LEU A 37 -15.51 -5.14 -1.09
C LEU A 37 -14.62 -4.14 -1.87
N ALA A 38 -15.26 -3.16 -2.50
CA ALA A 38 -14.62 -1.99 -3.07
C ALA A 38 -14.21 -1.03 -1.94
N PHE A 39 -13.17 -1.37 -1.16
CA PHE A 39 -12.76 -0.59 0.02
C PHE A 39 -12.47 0.89 -0.31
N TRP A 40 -12.12 1.19 -1.57
CA TRP A 40 -11.90 2.55 -2.05
C TRP A 40 -13.15 3.43 -2.09
N THR A 41 -14.35 2.86 -1.88
CA THR A 41 -15.61 3.61 -1.74
C THR A 41 -15.93 3.97 -0.28
N ILE A 42 -15.15 3.48 0.70
CA ILE A 42 -15.33 3.81 2.12
C ILE A 42 -15.11 5.31 2.30
N GLU A 43 -16.09 6.08 2.79
CA GLU A 43 -15.93 7.55 2.95
C GLU A 43 -15.09 7.95 4.16
N ASP A 44 -15.07 7.09 5.18
CA ASP A 44 -14.26 7.30 6.38
C ASP A 44 -12.76 7.23 6.04
N ASN A 45 -12.02 8.30 6.36
CA ASN A 45 -10.62 8.44 5.98
C ASN A 45 -9.72 7.49 6.76
N ASP A 46 -9.95 7.35 8.07
CA ASP A 46 -9.13 6.50 8.93
C ASP A 46 -9.30 5.04 8.51
N LEU A 47 -10.54 4.62 8.27
CA LEU A 47 -10.82 3.26 7.80
C LEU A 47 -10.30 3.00 6.38
N PHE A 48 -10.36 4.01 5.50
CA PHE A 48 -9.78 3.90 4.16
C PHE A 48 -8.26 3.80 4.21
N PHE A 49 -7.61 4.56 5.09
CA PHE A 49 -6.17 4.53 5.27
C PHE A 49 -5.70 3.18 5.83
N ASP A 50 -6.39 2.64 6.85
CA ASP A 50 -6.15 1.30 7.36
C ASP A 50 -6.34 0.23 6.28
N ALA A 51 -7.33 0.40 5.40
CA ALA A 51 -7.53 -0.50 4.27
C ALA A 51 -6.34 -0.49 3.30
N LEU A 52 -5.71 0.66 3.08
CA LEU A 52 -4.48 0.77 2.29
C LEU A 52 -3.29 0.11 3.02
N GLN A 53 -3.15 0.29 4.33
CA GLN A 53 -2.09 -0.32 5.15
C GLN A 53 -2.17 -1.84 5.17
N TYR A 54 -3.37 -2.42 5.25
CA TYR A 54 -3.55 -3.89 5.23
C TYR A 54 -3.62 -4.49 3.83
N LEU A 55 -3.62 -3.68 2.78
CA LEU A 55 -3.70 -4.18 1.41
C LEU A 55 -2.51 -5.08 1.02
N PRO A 56 -1.23 -4.72 1.28
CA PRO A 56 -0.08 -5.55 0.90
C PRO A 56 -0.18 -6.96 1.45
N VAL A 57 -0.37 -7.12 2.77
CA VAL A 57 -0.49 -8.44 3.40
C VAL A 57 -1.62 -9.26 2.78
N CYS A 58 -2.75 -8.64 2.43
CA CYS A 58 -3.86 -9.35 1.80
C CYS A 58 -3.54 -9.78 0.37
N VAL A 59 -2.90 -8.92 -0.43
CA VAL A 59 -2.54 -9.19 -1.83
C VAL A 59 -1.41 -10.21 -1.94
N LEU A 60 -0.47 -10.19 -0.99
CA LEU A 60 0.70 -11.07 -0.94
C LEU A 60 0.42 -12.42 -0.27
N SER A 61 -0.61 -12.52 0.58
CA SER A 61 -1.00 -13.79 1.22
C SER A 61 -2.23 -14.45 0.59
N SER A 62 -3.06 -13.67 -0.10
CA SER A 62 -4.33 -14.12 -0.69
C SER A 62 -4.48 -13.59 -2.11
N GLY A 63 -5.13 -14.35 -2.97
CA GLY A 63 -5.30 -13.99 -4.39
C GLY A 63 -4.15 -14.52 -5.25
N GLY A 64 -3.89 -13.86 -6.38
CA GLY A 64 -3.02 -14.38 -7.44
C GLY A 64 -3.64 -15.59 -8.13
N ARG A 65 -3.08 -16.03 -9.26
CA ARG A 65 -3.63 -17.22 -9.98
C ARG A 65 -3.44 -18.51 -9.19
N SER A 66 -2.46 -18.54 -8.29
CA SER A 66 -2.19 -19.67 -7.40
C SER A 66 -3.17 -19.76 -6.23
N GLY A 67 -3.81 -18.65 -5.86
CA GLY A 67 -4.62 -18.52 -4.64
C GLY A 67 -3.80 -18.32 -3.37
N HIS A 68 -2.48 -18.21 -3.46
CA HIS A 68 -1.54 -18.09 -2.34
C HIS A 68 -0.80 -16.73 -2.32
N GLY A 69 -1.37 -15.71 -2.94
CA GLY A 69 -0.76 -14.40 -3.12
C GLY A 69 -0.36 -14.11 -4.56
N HIS A 70 -0.28 -12.83 -4.90
CA HIS A 70 0.17 -12.37 -6.21
C HIS A 70 1.69 -12.49 -6.31
N THR A 71 2.19 -12.96 -7.45
CA THR A 71 3.62 -12.81 -7.80
C THR A 71 3.92 -11.37 -8.23
N ASP A 72 5.21 -11.00 -8.28
CA ASP A 72 5.63 -9.68 -8.79
C ASP A 72 5.07 -9.37 -10.18
N ASP A 73 5.10 -10.36 -11.09
CA ASP A 73 4.53 -10.23 -12.43
C ASP A 73 3.00 -10.02 -12.40
N GLU A 74 2.30 -10.63 -11.45
CA GLU A 74 0.86 -10.46 -11.29
C GLU A 74 0.53 -9.09 -10.69
N LEU A 75 1.36 -8.57 -9.77
CA LEU A 75 1.23 -7.22 -9.23
C LEU A 75 1.30 -6.18 -10.34
N GLN A 76 2.22 -6.32 -11.30
CA GLN A 76 2.37 -5.40 -12.44
C GLN A 76 1.13 -5.32 -13.34
N SER A 77 0.21 -6.28 -13.23
CA SER A 77 -1.04 -6.30 -14.00
C SER A 77 -2.24 -5.68 -13.27
N LEU A 78 -2.06 -5.29 -12.00
CA LEU A 78 -3.09 -4.58 -11.23
C LEU A 78 -3.19 -3.11 -11.67
N PRO A 79 -4.30 -2.40 -11.35
CA PRO A 79 -4.35 -0.95 -11.54
C PRO A 79 -3.17 -0.24 -10.85
N ILE A 80 -2.66 0.84 -11.45
CA ILE A 80 -1.41 1.47 -10.99
C ILE A 80 -1.44 1.88 -9.52
N GLY A 81 -2.56 2.44 -9.03
CA GLY A 81 -2.66 2.79 -7.61
C GLY A 81 -2.72 1.56 -6.68
N PHE A 82 -3.13 0.37 -7.13
CA PHE A 82 -2.93 -0.86 -6.34
C PHE A 82 -1.45 -1.21 -6.24
N GLN A 83 -0.72 -1.12 -7.35
CA GLN A 83 0.73 -1.39 -7.38
C GLN A 83 1.47 -0.44 -6.43
N HIS A 84 1.13 0.84 -6.49
CA HIS A 84 1.73 1.85 -5.63
C HIS A 84 1.36 1.66 -4.16
N ALA A 85 0.09 1.34 -3.84
CA ALA A 85 -0.32 1.08 -2.47
C ALA A 85 0.45 -0.12 -1.90
N VAL A 86 0.54 -1.22 -2.65
CA VAL A 86 1.34 -2.38 -2.22
C VAL A 86 2.79 -1.98 -2.00
N ALA A 87 3.42 -1.27 -2.94
CA ALA A 87 4.83 -0.88 -2.81
C ALA A 87 5.11 0.03 -1.60
N LEU A 88 4.28 1.05 -1.37
CA LEU A 88 4.47 1.98 -0.26
C LEU A 88 4.26 1.29 1.09
N PHE A 89 3.13 0.61 1.27
CA PHE A 89 2.75 0.06 2.57
C PHE A 89 3.49 -1.23 2.92
N ASP A 90 4.07 -1.94 1.95
CA ASP A 90 5.01 -3.03 2.20
C ASP A 90 6.35 -2.51 2.77
N LEU A 91 6.83 -1.35 2.30
CA LEU A 91 8.00 -0.69 2.90
C LEU A 91 7.70 -0.15 4.30
N GLU A 92 6.50 0.40 4.54
CA GLU A 92 6.05 0.81 5.88
C GLU A 92 6.07 -0.38 6.85
N ASP A 93 5.48 -1.51 6.47
CA ASP A 93 5.47 -2.71 7.30
C ASP A 93 6.90 -3.24 7.54
N GLY A 94 7.76 -3.14 6.52
CA GLY A 94 9.20 -3.42 6.66
C GLY A 94 9.85 -2.55 7.76
N PHE A 95 9.71 -1.22 7.69
CA PHE A 95 10.27 -0.35 8.71
C PHE A 95 9.70 -0.64 10.11
N ALA A 96 8.39 -0.88 10.22
CA ALA A 96 7.74 -1.18 11.49
C ALA A 96 8.23 -2.48 12.15
N ASN A 97 8.59 -3.49 11.36
CA ASN A 97 9.01 -4.80 11.87
C ASN A 97 10.52 -4.99 11.99
N GLU A 98 11.31 -4.41 11.08
CA GLU A 98 12.75 -4.64 10.95
C GLU A 98 13.58 -3.37 10.78
N GLY A 99 12.97 -2.18 10.85
CA GLY A 99 13.67 -0.90 10.76
C GLY A 99 14.41 -0.74 9.43
N TYR A 100 15.64 -0.25 9.47
CA TYR A 100 16.44 0.02 8.27
C TYR A 100 16.84 -1.25 7.49
N THR A 101 16.76 -2.43 8.11
CA THR A 101 16.97 -3.72 7.42
C THR A 101 15.91 -3.97 6.32
N ALA A 102 14.78 -3.26 6.34
CA ALA A 102 13.79 -3.27 5.25
C ALA A 102 14.35 -2.86 3.89
N ILE A 103 15.31 -1.92 3.87
CA ILE A 103 15.90 -1.39 2.63
C ILE A 103 16.66 -2.47 1.85
N PRO A 104 17.65 -3.17 2.44
CA PRO A 104 18.33 -4.25 1.73
C PRO A 104 17.44 -5.47 1.47
N ASN A 105 16.43 -5.74 2.30
CA ASN A 105 15.49 -6.85 2.08
C ASN A 105 14.59 -6.63 0.86
N LEU A 106 14.11 -5.41 0.65
CA LEU A 106 13.34 -5.05 -0.56
C LEU A 106 14.23 -4.97 -1.81
N GLY A 107 15.49 -4.58 -1.64
CA GLY A 107 16.46 -4.46 -2.71
C GLY A 107 16.36 -3.16 -3.52
N GLU A 108 17.46 -2.82 -4.19
CA GLU A 108 17.69 -1.51 -4.82
C GLU A 108 16.57 -1.08 -5.79
N ALA A 109 16.17 -1.98 -6.70
CA ALA A 109 15.19 -1.66 -7.73
C ALA A 109 13.82 -1.28 -7.12
N ARG A 110 13.40 -1.99 -6.08
CA ARG A 110 12.12 -1.77 -5.40
C ARG A 110 12.13 -0.48 -4.58
N VAL A 111 13.22 -0.22 -3.85
CA VAL A 111 13.39 1.02 -3.09
C VAL A 111 13.41 2.24 -4.03
N GLN A 112 14.06 2.13 -5.20
CA GLN A 112 14.08 3.20 -6.19
C GLN A 112 12.71 3.44 -6.85
N GLU A 113 11.92 2.38 -7.07
CA GLU A 113 10.52 2.48 -7.51
C GLU A 113 9.69 3.28 -6.50
N ILE A 114 9.79 2.94 -5.22
CA ILE A 114 9.07 3.63 -4.13
C ILE A 114 9.47 5.11 -4.06
N ALA A 115 10.75 5.45 -4.19
CA ALA A 115 11.19 6.84 -4.25
C ALA A 115 10.52 7.61 -5.41
N ASN A 116 10.34 6.96 -6.57
CA ASN A 116 9.62 7.56 -7.69
C ASN A 116 8.12 7.72 -7.42
N ILE A 117 7.50 6.78 -6.72
CA ILE A 117 6.11 6.87 -6.27
C ILE A 117 5.96 8.08 -5.32
N TYR A 118 6.84 8.26 -4.33
CA TYR A 118 6.79 9.43 -3.45
C TYR A 118 6.85 10.75 -4.22
N ARG A 119 7.73 10.86 -5.22
CA ARG A 119 7.75 12.06 -6.09
C ARG A 119 6.43 12.26 -6.81
N HIS A 120 5.83 11.19 -7.32
CA HIS A 120 4.58 11.24 -8.04
C HIS A 120 3.40 11.71 -7.16
N ILE A 121 3.41 11.32 -5.88
CA ILE A 121 2.43 11.75 -4.87
C ILE A 121 2.65 13.20 -4.42
N GLY A 122 3.83 13.77 -4.67
CA GLY A 122 4.20 15.12 -4.23
C GLY A 122 5.13 15.16 -3.00
N MET A 123 5.56 14.00 -2.50
CA MET A 123 6.43 13.81 -1.34
C MET A 123 7.92 13.80 -1.75
N ALA A 124 8.36 14.82 -2.48
CA ALA A 124 9.72 14.87 -3.04
C ALA A 124 10.84 14.86 -1.97
N SER A 125 10.59 15.43 -0.79
CA SER A 125 11.52 15.38 0.34
C SER A 125 11.74 13.94 0.80
N ARG A 126 10.66 13.17 0.97
CA ARG A 126 10.73 11.75 1.37
C ARG A 126 11.43 10.89 0.33
N ALA A 127 11.14 11.11 -0.95
CA ALA A 127 11.88 10.46 -2.02
C ALA A 127 13.39 10.71 -1.91
N ALA A 128 13.80 11.95 -1.65
CA ALA A 128 15.21 12.31 -1.51
C ALA A 128 15.85 11.72 -0.24
N VAL A 129 15.10 11.54 0.85
CA VAL A 129 15.58 10.84 2.05
C VAL A 129 15.80 9.37 1.74
N LEU A 130 14.79 8.70 1.17
CA LEU A 130 14.85 7.27 0.85
C LEU A 130 16.03 6.93 -0.07
N GLU A 131 16.34 7.79 -1.05
CA GLU A 131 17.50 7.60 -1.92
C GLU A 131 18.84 7.75 -1.22
N ARG A 132 18.95 8.64 -0.21
CA ARG A 132 20.16 8.73 0.61
C ARG A 132 20.35 7.47 1.46
N VAL A 133 19.27 6.98 2.06
CA VAL A 133 19.26 5.74 2.84
C VAL A 133 19.65 4.55 1.96
N LEU A 134 19.07 4.45 0.76
CA LEU A 134 19.46 3.44 -0.23
C LEU A 134 20.96 3.51 -0.57
N ALA A 135 21.48 4.72 -0.82
CA ALA A 135 22.89 4.90 -1.12
C ALA A 135 23.82 4.53 0.06
N ALA A 136 23.36 4.65 1.31
CA ALA A 136 24.07 4.15 2.48
C ALA A 136 24.03 2.61 2.54
N SER A 137 22.84 2.02 2.38
CA SER A 137 22.62 0.57 2.35
C SER A 137 23.47 -0.14 1.28
N MET A 138 23.64 0.47 0.10
CA MET A 138 24.47 -0.10 -0.97
C MET A 138 25.97 -0.15 -0.64
N ARG A 139 26.45 0.68 0.31
CA ARG A 139 27.86 0.65 0.75
C ARG A 139 28.09 -0.47 1.76
N ASP A 140 27.21 -0.57 2.75
CA ASP A 140 27.17 -1.65 3.73
C ASP A 140 25.71 -1.93 4.14
N PRO A 141 25.11 -3.03 3.67
CA PRO A 141 23.73 -3.38 3.98
C PRO A 141 23.46 -3.65 5.47
N SER A 142 24.51 -3.92 6.25
CA SER A 142 24.41 -4.24 7.68
C SER A 142 24.63 -3.03 8.60
N ASP A 143 24.98 -1.87 8.04
CA ASP A 143 25.27 -0.65 8.79
C ASP A 143 23.99 0.20 8.94
N GLU A 144 23.15 -0.18 9.90
CA GLU A 144 21.92 0.55 10.22
C GLU A 144 22.18 1.96 10.74
N ASP A 145 23.32 2.17 11.42
CA ASP A 145 23.71 3.49 11.92
C ASP A 145 23.97 4.44 10.73
N ALA A 146 24.71 3.99 9.71
CA ALA A 146 24.93 4.78 8.50
C ALA A 146 23.64 5.07 7.72
N MET A 147 22.71 4.10 7.68
CA MET A 147 21.38 4.31 7.08
C MET A 147 20.56 5.35 7.87
N SER A 148 20.60 5.29 9.19
CA SER A 148 19.94 6.26 10.07
C SER A 148 20.54 7.66 9.96
N GLU A 149 21.86 7.78 9.92
CA GLU A 149 22.56 9.05 9.68
C GLU A 149 22.21 9.64 8.31
N ALA A 150 22.11 8.80 7.27
CA ALA A 150 21.71 9.24 5.93
C ALA A 150 20.26 9.75 5.88
N ALA A 151 19.39 9.22 6.75
CA ALA A 151 18.04 9.70 6.93
C ALA A 151 17.99 11.05 7.66
N ASP A 152 19.03 11.46 8.40
CA ASP A 152 19.00 12.65 9.28
C ASP A 152 17.84 12.62 10.28
N GLY A 153 17.47 11.40 10.73
CA GLY A 153 16.33 11.16 11.62
C GLY A 153 14.97 11.06 10.92
N ASP A 154 14.90 11.16 9.60
CA ASP A 154 13.64 11.27 8.87
C ASP A 154 12.92 9.93 8.57
N LEU A 155 13.47 8.72 8.78
CA LEU A 155 12.75 7.48 8.40
C LEU A 155 12.84 6.30 9.39
N PRO A 156 11.81 6.13 10.24
CA PRO A 156 11.41 4.81 10.73
C PRO A 156 9.89 4.52 10.67
N ASP A 157 9.05 5.43 10.14
CA ASP A 157 7.68 5.20 9.61
C ASP A 157 7.47 6.30 8.53
N LEU A 158 7.00 5.99 7.30
CA LEU A 158 7.02 6.96 6.18
C LEU A 158 5.81 7.89 6.08
N ILE A 159 4.74 7.63 6.82
CA ILE A 159 3.57 8.50 6.91
C ILE A 159 3.41 8.96 8.36
N ASP A 160 4.36 9.80 8.78
CA ASP A 160 4.53 10.21 10.17
C ASP A 160 3.68 11.45 10.54
N THR A 161 3.23 12.20 9.53
CA THR A 161 2.41 13.40 9.74
C THR A 161 1.01 13.27 9.14
N GLU A 162 0.04 13.90 9.81
CA GLU A 162 -1.33 14.05 9.28
C GLU A 162 -1.34 14.68 7.87
N HIS A 163 -0.37 15.55 7.58
CA HIS A 163 -0.21 16.15 6.25
C HIS A 163 0.16 15.10 5.19
N GLU A 164 1.11 14.22 5.49
CA GLU A 164 1.55 13.16 4.58
C GLU A 164 0.46 12.11 4.40
N ALA A 165 -0.23 11.73 5.48
CA ALA A 165 -1.37 10.81 5.42
C ALA A 165 -2.46 11.36 4.48
N ASN A 166 -2.77 12.65 4.60
CA ASN A 166 -3.73 13.31 3.73
C ASN A 166 -3.28 13.37 2.26
N GLN A 167 -1.99 13.58 1.97
CA GLN A 167 -1.48 13.54 0.59
C GLN A 167 -1.61 12.14 -0.01
N VAL A 168 -1.21 11.11 0.74
CA VAL A 168 -1.31 9.70 0.34
C VAL A 168 -2.77 9.31 0.09
N MET A 169 -3.67 9.65 1.02
CA MET A 169 -5.10 9.39 0.84
C MET A 169 -5.65 10.13 -0.38
N ALA A 170 -5.35 11.41 -0.56
CA ALA A 170 -5.83 12.19 -1.71
C ALA A 170 -5.38 11.57 -3.04
N TYR A 171 -4.13 11.11 -3.12
CA TYR A 171 -3.60 10.40 -4.27
C TYR A 171 -4.38 9.11 -4.54
N PHE A 172 -4.50 8.21 -3.55
CA PHE A 172 -5.17 6.93 -3.76
C PHE A 172 -6.67 7.07 -4.03
N ARG A 173 -7.32 8.11 -3.48
CA ARG A 173 -8.70 8.45 -3.85
C ARG A 173 -8.81 8.81 -5.32
N ALA A 174 -7.92 9.65 -5.84
CA ALA A 174 -7.93 10.02 -7.25
C ALA A 174 -7.68 8.81 -8.16
N GLU A 175 -6.69 7.98 -7.84
CA GLU A 175 -6.39 6.75 -8.58
C GLU A 175 -7.55 5.75 -8.55
N SER A 176 -8.25 5.67 -7.41
CA SER A 176 -9.35 4.72 -7.22
C SER A 176 -10.58 4.98 -8.08
N GLN A 177 -10.73 6.19 -8.64
CA GLN A 177 -11.81 6.48 -9.58
C GLN A 177 -11.70 5.64 -10.86
N ALA A 178 -10.52 5.11 -11.15
CA ALA A 178 -10.30 4.21 -12.27
C ALA A 178 -10.55 2.73 -11.91
N TRP A 179 -10.89 2.38 -10.66
CA TRP A 179 -11.06 0.98 -10.24
C TRP A 179 -12.52 0.57 -10.28
N SER A 180 -12.80 -0.58 -10.88
CA SER A 180 -14.12 -1.22 -10.80
C SER A 180 -14.01 -2.68 -10.38
N LEU A 181 -15.01 -3.14 -9.63
CA LEU A 181 -15.20 -4.57 -9.41
C LEU A 181 -15.75 -5.22 -10.69
N PRO A 182 -15.53 -6.54 -10.87
CA PRO A 182 -16.30 -7.31 -11.84
C PRO A 182 -17.81 -7.08 -11.64
N PRO A 183 -18.61 -6.93 -12.72
CA PRO A 183 -20.04 -6.64 -12.62
C PRO A 183 -20.83 -7.60 -11.73
N GLU A 184 -20.37 -8.85 -11.61
CA GLU A 184 -20.97 -9.89 -10.78
C GLU A 184 -20.79 -9.63 -9.27
N LEU A 185 -19.80 -8.82 -8.92
CA LEU A 185 -19.44 -8.44 -7.54
C LEU A 185 -19.74 -6.97 -7.24
N ASP A 186 -19.98 -6.15 -8.27
CA ASP A 186 -20.42 -4.75 -8.20
C ASP A 186 -21.91 -4.62 -7.81
N GLN A 187 -22.42 -5.58 -7.05
CA GLN A 187 -23.75 -5.50 -6.46
C GLN A 187 -23.63 -4.80 -5.12
N SER A 188 -23.80 -3.48 -5.16
CA SER A 188 -24.12 -2.57 -4.07
C SER A 188 -25.40 -2.94 -3.28
N GLU A 189 -25.91 -4.17 -3.39
CA GLU A 189 -27.17 -4.63 -2.81
C GLU A 189 -27.08 -6.02 -2.16
N TRP A 190 -25.99 -6.33 -1.47
CA TRP A 190 -26.09 -7.34 -0.40
C TRP A 190 -26.57 -6.65 0.87
N GLN A 191 -27.90 -6.44 0.90
CA GLN A 191 -28.72 -5.86 1.98
C GLN A 191 -28.23 -6.18 3.39
#